data_AF-A0A938A2T6-F1
#
_entry.id   AF-A0A938A2T6-F1
#
_cell.length_a   1.000
_cell.length_b   1.000
_cell.length_c   1.000
_cell.angle_alpha   90.00
_cell.angle_beta   90.00
_cell.angle_gamma   90.00
#
_symmetry.space_group_name_H-M   'P 1'
#
loop_
_entity.id
_entity.type
_entity.pdbx_description
1 polymer ?
#
loop_
_entity_poly.entity_id
_entity_poly.type
_entity_poly.pdbx_seq_one_letter_code
_entity_poly.pdbx_strand_id
1 'polypeptide(L)' 'MADSPRIVTAALIVIGDEILSGRTHDKNIAYVASWLGLQGIRLAEVRVVADHTPAIVEAVNTLRARNDYLFTTGGIGPTH' A
#
# COMPACT_ATOMS: atom_id res chain seq x y z
N MET A 1 8.97 -22.36 -25.98
CA MET A 1 9.16 -22.35 -24.51
C MET A 1 8.04 -21.50 -23.95
N ALA A 2 7.14 -22.08 -23.16
CA ALA A 2 6.08 -21.29 -22.53
C ALA A 2 6.74 -20.37 -21.49
N ASP A 3 6.48 -19.07 -21.60
CA ASP A 3 6.94 -18.09 -20.62
C ASP A 3 6.35 -18.47 -19.25
N SER A 4 7.19 -18.61 -18.23
CA SER A 4 6.71 -18.88 -16.88
C SER A 4 5.80 -17.71 -16.47
N PRO A 5 4.63 -17.97 -15.86
CA PRO A 5 3.73 -16.89 -15.49
C PRO A 5 4.45 -15.91 -14.56
N ARG A 6 4.67 -14.69 -15.05
CA ARG A 6 5.27 -13.60 -14.27
C ARG A 6 4.41 -13.34 -13.04
N ILE A 7 5.02 -13.35 -11.86
CA ILE A 7 4.34 -12.97 -10.61
C ILE A 7 4.13 -11.45 -10.66
N VAL A 8 2.86 -11.04 -10.69
CA VAL A 8 2.48 -9.63 -10.60
C VAL A 8 2.56 -9.19 -9.13
N THR A 9 3.14 -8.03 -8.88
CA THR A 9 3.41 -7.51 -7.53
C THR A 9 2.64 -6.24 -7.24
N ALA A 10 2.27 -6.05 -5.98
CA ALA A 10 1.63 -4.84 -5.50
C ALA A 10 2.29 -4.34 -4.22
N ALA A 11 2.19 -3.04 -3.97
CA ALA A 11 2.47 -2.43 -2.68
C ALA A 11 1.28 -1.62 -2.17
N LEU A 12 1.21 -1.44 -0.86
CA LEU A 12 0.16 -0.64 -0.18
C LEU A 12 0.81 0.42 0.71
N ILE A 13 0.35 1.67 0.57
CA ILE A 13 0.66 2.77 1.50
C ILE A 13 -0.56 3.03 2.36
N VAL A 14 -0.38 3.01 3.68
CA VAL A 14 -1.38 3.44 4.66
C VAL A 14 -0.94 4.81 5.18
N ILE A 15 -1.77 5.84 4.99
CA ILE A 15 -1.51 7.22 5.38
C ILE A 15 -2.37 7.54 6.61
N GLY A 16 -1.75 7.88 7.74
CA GLY A 16 -2.49 8.29 8.92
C GLY A 16 -1.67 8.25 10.20
N ASP A 17 -1.66 9.37 10.93
CA ASP A 17 -0.93 9.51 12.19
C ASP A 17 -1.54 8.65 13.31
N GLU A 18 -2.85 8.39 13.25
CA GLU A 18 -3.56 7.51 14.18
C GLU A 18 -3.16 6.04 14.05
N ILE A 19 -2.71 5.62 12.86
CA ILE A 19 -2.17 4.29 12.62
C ILE A 19 -0.76 4.22 13.21
N LEU A 20 0.08 5.22 12.91
CA LEU A 20 1.43 5.30 13.47
C LEU A 20 1.44 5.43 15.00
N SER A 21 0.47 6.15 15.57
CA SER A 21 0.34 6.30 17.03
C SER A 21 -0.31 5.09 17.71
N GLY A 22 -0.80 4.10 16.95
CA GLY A 22 -1.52 2.93 17.47
C GLY A 22 -2.91 3.24 18.04
N ARG A 23 -3.46 4.44 17.82
CA ARG A 23 -4.83 4.78 18.27
C ARG A 23 -5.88 4.02 17.46
N THR A 24 -5.55 3.67 16.23
CA THR A 24 -6.42 2.91 15.34
C THR A 24 -5.63 1.75 14.76
N HIS A 25 -6.24 0.57 14.79
CA HIS A 25 -5.68 -0.61 14.15
C HIS A 25 -6.09 -0.58 12.68
N ASP A 26 -5.12 -0.62 11.77
CA ASP A 26 -5.43 -0.73 10.36
C ASP A 26 -6.13 -2.06 10.06
N LYS A 27 -7.25 -1.98 9.34
CA LYS A 27 -8.01 -3.15 8.84
C LYS A 27 -7.88 -3.33 7.33
N ASN A 28 -7.26 -2.37 6.64
CA ASN A 28 -7.17 -2.34 5.19
C ASN A 28 -6.12 -3.33 4.67
N ILE A 29 -5.00 -3.48 5.37
CA ILE A 29 -3.90 -4.36 4.98
C ILE A 29 -4.38 -5.80 4.78
N ALA A 30 -5.07 -6.36 5.78
CA ALA A 30 -5.56 -7.74 5.70
C ALA A 30 -6.60 -7.92 4.59
N TYR A 31 -7.49 -6.93 4.41
CA TYR A 31 -8.50 -6.93 3.35
C TYR A 31 -7.86 -6.90 1.96
N VAL A 32 -6.96 -5.93 1.72
CA VAL A 32 -6.27 -5.75 0.44
C VAL A 32 -5.39 -6.96 0.12
N ALA A 33 -4.63 -7.48 1.09
CA ALA A 33 -3.80 -8.67 0.90
C ALA A 33 -4.64 -9.89 0.47
N SER A 34 -5.78 -10.11 1.14
CA SER A 34 -6.69 -11.21 0.81
C SER A 34 -7.29 -11.03 -0.58
N TRP A 35 -7.74 -9.81 -0.91
CA TRP A 35 -8.31 -9.51 -2.22
C TRP A 35 -7.30 -9.67 -3.36
N LEU A 36 -6.06 -9.18 -3.19
CA LEU A 36 -4.98 -9.36 -4.16
C LEU A 36 -4.62 -10.83 -4.35
N GLY A 37 -4.61 -11.61 -3.26
CA GLY A 37 -4.39 -13.05 -3.32
C GLY A 37 -5.41 -13.77 -4.21
N LEU A 38 -6.69 -13.37 -4.16
CA LEU A 38 -7.73 -13.90 -5.06
C LEU A 38 -7.48 -13.56 -6.54
N GLN A 39 -6.76 -12.47 -6.82
CA GLN A 39 -6.39 -12.07 -8.18
C GLN A 39 -5.05 -12.65 -8.64
N GLY A 40 -4.37 -13.45 -7.80
CA GLY A 40 -3.02 -13.95 -8.08
C GLY A 40 -1.92 -12.89 -8.02
N ILE A 41 -2.19 -11.74 -7.40
CA ILE A 41 -1.23 -10.64 -7.23
C ILE A 41 -0.58 -10.77 -5.86
N ARG A 42 0.76 -10.70 -5.82
CA ARG A 42 1.51 -10.74 -4.57
C ARG A 42 1.64 -9.34 -3.97
N LEU A 43 1.06 -9.12 -2.79
CA LEU A 43 1.41 -7.96 -1.97
C LEU A 43 2.84 -8.11 -1.44
N ALA A 44 3.76 -7.33 -1.97
CA ALA A 44 5.20 -7.45 -1.69
C ALA A 44 5.67 -6.54 -0.56
N GLU A 45 5.05 -5.37 -0.40
CA GLU A 45 5.42 -4.40 0.64
C GLU A 45 4.19 -3.62 1.11
N VAL A 46 4.14 -3.34 2.41
CA VAL A 46 3.20 -2.39 3.01
C VAL A 46 4.02 -1.34 3.74
N ARG A 47 3.68 -0.06 3.58
CA ARG A 47 4.30 1.05 4.29
C ARG A 47 3.26 1.92 4.96
N VAL A 48 3.40 2.17 6.26
CA VAL A 48 2.61 3.15 6.98
C VAL A 48 3.39 4.46 7.04
N VAL A 49 2.77 5.57 6.66
CA VAL A 49 3.40 6.90 6.65
C VAL A 49 2.51 7.93 7.35
N ALA A 50 3.14 8.99 7.85
CA ALA A 50 2.45 10.13 8.45
C ALA A 50 1.63 10.88 7.39
N ASP A 51 0.61 11.61 7.83
CA ASP A 51 -0.16 12.50 6.96
C ASP A 51 0.63 13.79 6.66
N HIS A 52 1.74 13.61 5.94
CA HIS A 52 2.72 14.64 5.65
C HIS A 52 3.22 14.47 4.22
N THR A 53 3.02 15.51 3.39
CA THR A 53 3.23 15.43 1.94
C THR A 53 4.61 14.90 1.55
N PRO A 54 5.75 15.38 2.10
CA PRO A 54 7.06 14.81 1.81
C PRO A 54 7.17 13.30 2.07
N ALA A 55 6.61 12.80 3.16
CA ALA A 55 6.66 11.37 3.51
C ALA A 55 5.83 10.53 2.52
N ILE A 56 4.66 11.03 2.13
CA ILE A 56 3.80 10.40 1.12
C ILE A 56 4.51 10.36 -0.24
N VAL A 57 5.11 11.47 -0.67
CA VAL A 57 5.82 11.58 -1.95
C VAL A 57 7.00 10.61 -2.01
N GLU A 58 7.79 10.50 -0.93
CA GLU A 58 8.91 9.57 -0.84
C GLU A 58 8.44 8.11 -0.96
N ALA A 59 7.40 7.73 -0.20
CA ALA A 59 6.85 6.40 -0.23
C ALA A 59 6.27 6.02 -1.60
N VAL A 60 5.48 6.91 -2.21
CA VAL A 60 4.90 6.70 -3.54
C VAL A 60 5.99 6.48 -4.58
N ASN A 61 7.00 7.35 -4.63
CA ASN A 61 8.08 7.23 -5.61
C ASN A 61 8.92 5.97 -5.42
N THR A 62 9.18 5.59 -4.18
CA THR A 62 9.93 4.36 -3.88
C THR A 62 9.16 3.11 -4.29
N LEU A 63 7.87 3.05 -3.95
CA LEU A 63 7.08 1.83 -4.11
C LEU A 63 6.57 1.63 -5.54
N ARG A 64 6.20 2.71 -6.25
CA ARG A 64 5.77 2.62 -7.65
C ARG A 64 6.88 2.15 -8.58
N ALA A 65 8.14 2.40 -8.24
CA ALA A 65 9.29 1.96 -9.03
C ALA A 65 9.62 0.47 -8.82
N ARG A 66 9.13 -0.14 -7.74
CA ARG A 66 9.48 -1.51 -7.33
C ARG A 66 8.38 -2.55 -7.56
N ASN A 67 7.15 -2.11 -7.84
CA ASN A 67 5.96 -2.96 -7.89
C ASN A 67 5.11 -2.61 -9.12
N ASP A 68 4.34 -3.59 -9.61
CA ASP A 68 3.45 -3.39 -10.76
C ASP A 68 2.23 -2.54 -10.42
N TYR A 69 1.71 -2.71 -9.19
CA TYR A 69 0.61 -1.91 -8.66
C TYR A 69 0.99 -1.22 -7.35
N LEU A 70 0.44 -0.03 -7.15
CA LEU A 70 0.54 0.71 -5.89
C LEU A 70 -0.86 1.14 -5.46
N PHE A 71 -1.24 0.78 -4.25
CA PHE A 71 -2.48 1.18 -3.60
C PHE A 71 -2.17 2.16 -2.47
N THR A 72 -3.09 3.09 -2.22
CA THR A 72 -3.03 4.03 -1.09
C THR A 72 -4.35 3.99 -0.33
N THR A 73 -4.29 4.11 1.00
CA THR A 73 -5.48 4.26 1.87
C THR A 73 -5.19 5.29 2.96
N GLY A 74 -6.23 5.98 3.43
CA GLY A 74 -6.11 7.10 4.36
C GLY A 74 -5.70 8.43 3.69
N GLY A 75 -5.86 9.55 4.39
CA GLY A 75 -5.52 10.89 3.88
C GLY A 75 -6.46 11.51 2.83
N ILE A 76 -7.68 10.94 2.63
CA ILE A 76 -8.68 11.45 1.64
C ILE A 76 -9.92 12.06 2.36
N GLY A 77 -9.86 12.24 3.68
CA GLY A 77 -10.91 12.92 4.43
C GLY A 77 -11.01 14.42 4.10
N PRO A 78 -12.13 15.09 4.41
CA PRO A 78 -12.32 16.53 4.14
C PRO A 78 -11.50 17.46 5.05
N THR A 79 -10.40 16.96 5.62
CA THR A 79 -9.60 17.66 6.61
C THR A 79 -8.72 18.73 5.97
N HIS A 80 -9.10 19.98 6.22
CA HIS A 80 -8.28 21.19 6.23
C HIS A 80 -8.51 21.93 7.55
#